data_AF-A0A6B2GXR1-F1
#
_entry.id   AF-A0A6B2GXR1-F1
#
_cell.length_a   1.000
_cell.length_b   1.000
_cell.length_c   1.000
_cell.angle_alpha   90.00
_cell.angle_beta   90.00
_cell.angle_gamma   90.00
#
_symmetry.space_group_name_H-M   'P 1'
#
loop_
_entity.id
_entity.type
_entity.pdbx_description
1 polymer ?
#
loop_
_entity_poly.entity_id
_entity_poly.type
_entity_poly.pdbx_seq_one_letter_code
_entity_poly.pdbx_strand_id
1 'polypeptide(L)'
;MSIYAKLLEAPEWKEKRKSIVGRDNNTCVSCGNSNLFDKAVLCKVSRCNVNSEWIVAFIVSSLEHTPYRVFIPVQGNKRPERGSLMLVLPSGRGDGIEIAHLIARKTYTDQDFEIAYLEDRLGKENARFIQAFETYKKNTYTEWKNVKGLQVHHKYYQVGAMPWEYPDGALTTLCWYCHEELHKNSKVPVLDRWGNKIGEYTNCSRCHGAGVFPEFSHVQSGICFRCNGAKYEELLTIN
;
A
#
# COMPACT_ATOMS: atom_id res chain seq x y z
N MET A 1 -3.93 -21.90 -7.85
CA MET A 1 -2.79 -20.97 -7.96
C MET A 1 -2.05 -21.36 -9.22
N SER A 2 -1.80 -20.43 -10.14
CA SER A 2 -1.09 -20.79 -11.40
C SER A 2 0.31 -21.33 -11.08
N ILE A 3 0.88 -22.12 -11.98
CA ILE A 3 2.25 -22.66 -11.81
C ILE A 3 3.24 -21.53 -11.55
N TYR A 4 3.14 -20.43 -12.32
CA TYR A 4 4.01 -19.28 -12.14
C TYR A 4 3.83 -18.58 -10.78
N ALA A 5 2.58 -18.43 -10.30
CA ALA A 5 2.33 -17.85 -8.99
C ALA A 5 2.93 -18.69 -7.84
N LYS A 6 3.01 -20.02 -8.00
CA LYS A 6 3.70 -20.89 -7.02
C LYS A 6 5.21 -20.65 -7.02
N LEU A 7 5.83 -20.35 -8.17
CA LEU A 7 7.26 -20.01 -8.24
C LEU A 7 7.58 -18.74 -7.43
N LEU A 8 6.63 -17.82 -7.28
CA LEU A 8 6.80 -16.62 -6.46
C LEU A 8 6.76 -16.91 -4.94
N GLU A 9 6.41 -18.14 -4.54
CA GLU A 9 6.51 -18.58 -3.14
C GLU A 9 7.82 -19.31 -2.83
N ALA A 10 8.60 -19.64 -3.87
CA ALA A 10 9.85 -20.37 -3.74
C ALA A 10 10.93 -19.55 -3.01
N PRO A 11 11.81 -20.19 -2.22
CA PRO A 11 12.90 -19.52 -1.51
C PRO A 11 13.79 -18.67 -2.43
N GLU A 12 14.10 -19.15 -3.63
CA GLU A 12 14.95 -18.50 -4.62
C GLU A 12 14.35 -17.15 -5.05
N TRP A 13 13.04 -17.11 -5.28
CA TRP A 13 12.37 -15.86 -5.56
C TRP A 13 12.33 -14.93 -4.34
N LYS A 14 12.11 -15.46 -3.13
CA LYS A 14 12.11 -14.66 -1.91
C LYS A 14 13.46 -13.99 -1.68
N GLU A 15 14.56 -14.71 -1.93
CA GLU A 15 15.93 -14.18 -1.88
C GLU A 15 16.19 -13.16 -2.99
N LYS A 16 15.87 -13.49 -4.25
CA LYS A 16 16.01 -12.56 -5.38
C LYS A 16 15.23 -11.27 -5.12
N ARG A 17 13.97 -11.38 -4.69
CA ARG A 17 13.12 -10.25 -4.34
C ARG A 17 13.76 -9.38 -3.26
N LYS A 18 14.30 -9.98 -2.20
CA LYS A 18 15.00 -9.24 -1.14
C LYS A 18 16.22 -8.49 -1.68
N SER A 19 17.00 -9.13 -2.56
CA SER A 19 18.14 -8.51 -3.23
C SER A 19 17.72 -7.29 -4.08
N ILE A 20 16.69 -7.44 -4.93
CA ILE A 20 16.18 -6.36 -5.79
C ILE A 20 15.63 -5.19 -4.98
N VAL A 21 14.83 -5.47 -3.93
CA VAL A 21 14.30 -4.41 -3.06
C VAL A 21 15.44 -3.71 -2.29
N GLY A 22 16.45 -4.47 -1.85
CA GLY A 22 17.65 -3.91 -1.21
C GLY A 22 18.47 -3.03 -2.14
N ARG A 23 18.69 -3.47 -3.38
CA ARG A 23 19.33 -2.69 -4.46
C ARG A 23 18.61 -1.36 -4.69
N ASP A 24 17.29 -1.38 -4.70
CA ASP A 24 16.45 -0.19 -4.89
C ASP A 24 16.25 0.62 -3.58
N ASN A 25 17.16 0.43 -2.62
CA ASN A 25 17.20 1.13 -1.33
C ASN A 25 15.90 1.03 -0.52
N ASN A 26 15.17 -0.07 -0.65
CA ASN A 26 13.84 -0.24 -0.06
C ASN A 26 12.90 0.93 -0.43
N THR A 27 12.97 1.41 -1.68
CA THR A 27 12.13 2.49 -2.18
C THR A 27 11.47 2.13 -3.51
N CYS A 28 10.31 2.71 -3.78
CA CYS A 28 9.71 2.70 -5.12
C CYS A 28 10.60 3.53 -6.05
N VAL A 29 11.12 2.93 -7.12
CA VAL A 29 11.99 3.64 -8.06
C VAL A 29 11.27 4.75 -8.85
N SER A 30 9.93 4.70 -8.91
CA SER A 30 9.12 5.63 -9.69
C SER A 30 8.74 6.88 -8.90
N CYS A 31 8.31 6.73 -7.64
CA CYS A 31 7.84 7.85 -6.82
C CYS A 31 8.70 8.11 -5.58
N GLY A 32 9.79 7.37 -5.38
CA GLY A 32 10.66 7.48 -4.21
C GLY A 32 10.05 6.97 -2.91
N ASN A 33 8.86 6.36 -2.94
CA ASN A 33 8.21 5.89 -1.73
C ASN A 33 9.03 4.81 -1.02
N SER A 34 9.65 5.17 0.09
CA SER A 34 10.44 4.29 0.98
C SER A 34 9.63 3.67 2.11
N ASN A 35 8.35 4.05 2.25
CA ASN A 35 7.59 3.78 3.45
C ASN A 35 6.60 2.66 3.24
N LEU A 36 6.85 1.56 3.95
CA LEU A 36 5.89 0.52 4.24
C LEU A 36 4.91 1.06 5.31
N PHE A 37 3.85 1.75 4.88
CA PHE A 37 2.70 1.95 5.77
C PHE A 37 1.74 0.79 5.56
N ASP A 38 1.67 -0.14 6.51
CA ASP A 38 0.51 -1.04 6.54
C ASP A 38 -0.69 -0.23 7.04
N LYS A 39 -1.64 0.02 6.13
CA LYS A 39 -3.00 0.52 6.39
C LYS A 39 -3.13 1.90 7.05
N ALA A 40 -2.47 2.96 6.59
CA ALA A 40 -2.95 4.30 6.94
C ALA A 40 -4.25 4.62 6.18
N VAL A 41 -5.38 4.78 6.88
CA VAL A 41 -6.68 5.10 6.29
C VAL A 41 -7.01 6.55 6.56
N LEU A 42 -7.33 7.31 5.51
CA LEU A 42 -7.88 8.65 5.65
C LEU A 42 -9.37 8.53 5.97
N CYS A 43 -9.78 9.11 7.09
CA CYS A 43 -11.15 9.06 7.55
C CYS A 43 -11.69 10.46 7.83
N LYS A 44 -12.99 10.64 7.60
CA LYS A 44 -13.70 11.90 7.93
C LYS A 44 -14.37 11.78 9.28
N VAL A 45 -14.22 12.78 10.13
CA VAL A 45 -14.89 12.86 11.43
C VAL A 45 -16.38 13.10 11.21
N SER A 46 -17.22 12.11 11.51
CA SER A 46 -18.68 12.22 11.45
C SER A 46 -19.24 12.84 12.73
N ARG A 47 -18.64 12.49 13.87
CA ARG A 47 -19.01 12.99 15.20
C ARG A 47 -17.79 12.98 16.10
N CYS A 48 -17.78 13.85 17.10
CA CYS A 48 -16.76 13.83 18.15
C CYS A 48 -17.41 14.10 19.50
N ASN A 49 -17.09 13.32 20.52
CA ASN A 49 -17.48 13.53 21.91
C ASN A 49 -16.21 13.76 22.75
N VAL A 50 -16.32 14.49 23.86
CA VAL A 50 -15.18 14.76 24.75
C VAL A 50 -15.60 14.42 26.18
N ASN A 51 -14.74 13.73 26.92
CA ASN A 51 -14.83 13.57 28.37
C ASN A 51 -13.55 14.11 29.04
N SER A 52 -13.38 13.91 30.34
CA SER A 52 -12.25 14.47 31.12
C SER A 52 -10.88 13.97 30.67
N GLU A 53 -10.78 12.81 30.03
CA GLU A 53 -9.52 12.16 29.67
C GLU A 53 -9.35 11.97 28.16
N TRP A 54 -10.45 11.78 27.44
CA TRP A 54 -10.49 11.35 26.05
C TRP A 54 -11.46 12.17 25.19
N ILE A 55 -11.00 12.46 23.99
CA ILE A 55 -11.77 12.86 22.82
C ILE A 55 -12.07 11.59 22.03
N VAL A 56 -13.35 11.24 21.91
CA VAL A 56 -13.83 10.10 21.12
C VAL A 56 -14.30 10.60 19.76
N ALA A 57 -13.49 10.38 18.72
CA ALA A 57 -13.84 10.70 17.34
C ALA A 57 -14.48 9.49 16.66
N PHE A 58 -15.66 9.70 16.08
CA PHE A 58 -16.30 8.76 15.17
C PHE A 58 -15.86 9.12 13.77
N ILE A 59 -15.25 8.17 13.10
CA ILE A 59 -14.65 8.39 11.79
C ILE A 59 -15.24 7.42 10.79
N VAL A 60 -15.44 7.88 9.56
CA VAL A 60 -15.88 7.04 8.45
C VAL A 60 -14.72 6.95 7.47
N SER A 61 -14.29 5.71 7.20
CA SER A 61 -13.27 5.41 6.20
C SER A 61 -13.84 5.65 4.80
N SER A 62 -12.97 6.05 3.86
CA SER A 62 -13.33 6.09 2.44
C SER A 62 -13.50 4.69 1.82
N LEU A 63 -13.06 3.64 2.52
CA LEU A 63 -13.01 2.25 2.04
C LEU A 63 -14.05 1.36 2.72
N GLU A 64 -14.50 1.72 3.93
CA GLU A 64 -15.43 0.93 4.72
C GLU A 64 -16.52 1.86 5.28
N HIS A 65 -17.79 1.52 5.02
CA HIS A 65 -18.95 2.30 5.49
C HIS A 65 -19.23 2.14 6.99
N THR A 66 -18.47 1.28 7.69
CA THR A 66 -18.60 1.08 9.12
C THR A 66 -17.88 2.21 9.87
N PRO A 67 -18.58 2.99 10.72
CA PRO A 67 -17.94 4.04 11.49
C PRO A 67 -17.05 3.46 12.60
N TYR A 68 -15.80 3.88 12.65
CA TYR A 68 -14.87 3.51 13.72
C TYR A 68 -14.87 4.54 14.85
N ARG A 69 -14.45 4.10 16.04
CA ARG A 69 -14.22 4.97 17.19
C ARG A 69 -12.73 5.10 17.44
N VAL A 70 -12.27 6.34 17.58
CA VAL A 70 -10.87 6.67 17.87
C VAL A 70 -10.82 7.44 19.18
N PHE A 71 -9.94 7.01 20.09
CA PHE A 71 -9.71 7.63 21.38
C PHE A 71 -8.45 8.48 21.32
N ILE A 72 -8.59 9.80 21.51
CA ILE A 72 -7.50 10.77 21.49
C ILE A 72 -7.42 11.39 22.90
N PRO A 73 -6.28 11.32 23.62
CA PRO A 73 -6.15 11.92 24.94
C PRO A 73 -6.31 13.45 24.88
N VAL A 74 -6.90 14.05 25.92
CA VAL A 74 -7.21 15.51 25.99
C VAL A 74 -5.96 16.39 26.18
N GLN A 75 -4.78 15.83 26.50
CA GLN A 75 -3.55 16.56 26.83
C GLN A 75 -3.12 17.61 25.78
N GLY A 76 -3.58 18.86 25.92
CA GLY A 76 -3.30 19.96 24.99
C GLY A 76 -4.00 19.87 23.62
N ASN A 77 -4.76 18.79 23.38
CA ASN A 77 -5.35 18.52 22.08
C ASN A 77 -6.68 19.26 21.90
N LYS A 78 -6.78 20.03 20.81
CA LYS A 78 -8.07 20.58 20.39
C LYS A 78 -9.00 19.45 19.95
N ARG A 79 -10.29 19.55 20.30
CA ARG A 79 -11.36 18.67 19.81
C ARG A 79 -11.49 18.77 18.28
N PRO A 80 -11.44 17.67 17.50
CA PRO A 80 -11.73 17.67 16.08
C PRO A 80 -13.18 18.05 15.81
N GLU A 81 -13.37 18.90 14.81
CA GLU A 81 -14.69 19.31 14.36
C GLU A 81 -15.28 18.27 13.42
N ARG A 82 -16.62 18.23 13.33
CA ARG A 82 -17.30 17.43 12.31
C ARG A 82 -16.80 17.86 10.94
N GLY A 83 -16.40 16.89 10.13
CA GLY A 83 -15.83 17.11 8.82
C GLY A 83 -14.30 17.20 8.77
N SER A 84 -13.62 17.24 9.93
CA SER A 84 -12.16 17.15 9.97
C SER A 84 -11.69 15.86 9.32
N LEU A 85 -10.52 15.89 8.66
CA LEU A 85 -9.85 14.71 8.14
C LEU A 85 -8.85 14.20 9.18
N MET A 86 -8.84 12.88 9.37
CA MET A 86 -7.94 12.17 10.26
C MET A 86 -7.27 11.03 9.50
N LEU A 87 -5.95 10.92 9.63
CA LEU A 87 -5.22 9.74 9.16
C LEU A 87 -5.04 8.76 10.31
N VAL A 88 -5.44 7.51 10.09
CA VAL A 88 -5.54 6.48 11.12
C VAL A 88 -4.73 5.25 10.73
N LEU A 89 -3.85 4.81 11.64
CA LEU A 89 -3.22 3.49 11.56
C LEU A 89 -4.03 2.48 12.39
N PRO A 90 -4.57 1.40 11.82
CA PRO A 90 -5.24 0.36 12.57
C PRO A 90 -4.19 -0.50 13.27
N SER A 91 -4.11 -0.45 14.59
CA SER A 91 -3.46 -1.51 15.37
C SER A 91 -4.43 -2.66 15.58
N GLY A 92 -4.00 -3.86 15.22
CA GLY A 92 -4.80 -5.07 15.42
C GLY A 92 -4.78 -5.51 16.87
N ARG A 93 -5.96 -5.50 17.51
CA ARG A 93 -6.45 -6.46 18.53
C ARG A 93 -7.94 -6.15 18.80
N GLY A 94 -8.82 -7.13 18.57
CA GLY A 94 -10.25 -7.07 18.94
C GLY A 94 -11.19 -6.58 17.83
N ASP A 95 -12.46 -7.03 17.92
CA ASP A 95 -13.60 -6.76 17.01
C ASP A 95 -14.09 -5.29 16.99
N GLY A 96 -13.16 -4.37 17.15
CA GLY A 96 -13.35 -2.93 17.09
C GLY A 96 -11.98 -2.33 17.21
N ILE A 97 -11.44 -1.81 16.08
CA ILE A 97 -10.07 -1.30 15.96
C ILE A 97 -9.74 -0.38 17.15
N GLU A 98 -9.00 -0.91 18.12
CA GLU A 98 -8.48 -0.14 19.24
C GLU A 98 -7.08 0.38 18.88
N ILE A 99 -6.96 1.70 19.02
CA ILE A 99 -5.78 2.56 18.82
C ILE A 99 -5.47 2.89 17.35
N ALA A 100 -6.33 3.74 16.79
CA ALA A 100 -5.94 4.63 15.71
C ALA A 100 -4.91 5.66 16.21
N HIS A 101 -3.66 5.56 15.78
CA HIS A 101 -2.73 6.68 15.94
C HIS A 101 -3.19 7.81 15.02
N LEU A 102 -3.56 8.97 15.60
CA LEU A 102 -3.89 10.19 14.86
C LEU A 102 -2.59 10.73 14.25
N ILE A 103 -2.37 10.53 12.96
CA ILE A 103 -1.13 11.03 12.33
C ILE A 103 -1.23 12.53 12.06
N ALA A 104 -2.43 13.04 11.76
CA ALA A 104 -2.63 14.44 11.44
C ALA A 104 -4.11 14.84 11.47
N ARG A 105 -4.42 16.08 11.89
CA ARG A 105 -5.77 16.68 11.85
C ARG A 105 -5.79 17.89 10.92
N LYS A 106 -6.82 18.00 10.07
CA LYS A 106 -7.16 19.24 9.33
C LYS A 106 -8.53 19.78 9.77
N THR A 107 -8.59 21.04 10.21
CA THR A 107 -9.86 21.78 10.44
C THR A 107 -10.35 22.40 9.13
N TYR A 108 -11.60 22.83 9.07
CA TYR A 108 -12.14 23.48 7.86
C TYR A 108 -11.47 24.83 7.56
N THR A 109 -10.82 25.42 8.56
CA THR A 109 -10.25 26.78 8.53
C THR A 109 -8.73 26.82 8.40
N ASP A 110 -8.01 25.75 8.77
CA ASP A 110 -6.54 25.73 8.75
C ASP A 110 -6.02 25.00 7.51
N GLN A 111 -5.10 25.66 6.79
CA GLN A 111 -4.58 25.18 5.51
C GLN A 111 -3.63 23.97 5.68
N ASP A 112 -3.09 23.75 6.88
CA ASP A 112 -2.11 22.72 7.20
C ASP A 112 -2.64 21.67 8.18
N PHE A 113 -2.13 20.44 8.04
CA PHE A 113 -2.35 19.39 9.03
C PHE A 113 -1.47 19.61 10.28
N GLU A 114 -2.07 19.65 11.46
CA GLU A 114 -1.37 19.64 12.76
C GLU A 114 -0.89 18.19 13.08
N ILE A 115 0.43 18.03 13.26
CA ILE A 115 1.13 16.73 13.45
C ILE A 115 1.43 16.42 14.93
N ALA A 116 1.02 17.30 15.86
CA ALA A 116 1.46 17.28 17.26
C ALA A 116 1.28 15.93 18.02
N TYR A 117 0.37 15.06 17.56
CA TYR A 117 0.09 13.78 18.21
C TYR A 117 1.13 12.67 17.93
N LEU A 118 1.90 12.77 16.83
CA LEU A 118 2.87 11.74 16.46
C LEU A 118 4.03 11.62 17.46
N GLU A 119 4.51 12.75 17.97
CA GLU A 119 5.77 12.81 18.73
C GLU A 119 5.63 12.21 20.14
N ASP A 120 4.48 12.40 20.78
CA ASP A 120 4.24 12.02 22.18
C ASP A 120 4.01 10.51 22.37
N ARG A 121 3.30 9.85 21.44
CA ARG A 121 2.88 8.43 21.59
C ARG A 121 3.66 7.43 20.77
N LEU A 122 4.29 7.82 19.67
CA LEU A 122 4.98 6.88 18.80
C LEU A 122 6.46 6.66 19.17
N GLY A 123 7.05 7.57 19.95
CA GLY A 123 8.46 7.47 20.37
C GLY A 123 9.46 7.52 19.22
N LYS A 124 10.76 7.49 19.56
CA LYS A 124 11.88 7.58 18.59
C LYS A 124 11.89 6.47 17.53
N GLU A 125 11.37 5.28 17.83
CA GLU A 125 11.37 4.12 16.91
C GLU A 125 10.48 4.31 15.68
N ASN A 126 9.52 5.23 15.77
CA ASN A 126 8.54 5.51 14.74
C ASN A 126 8.79 6.87 14.05
N ALA A 127 9.92 7.54 14.33
CA ALA A 127 10.33 8.81 13.72
C ALA A 127 10.33 8.78 12.18
N ARG A 128 10.58 7.60 11.59
CA ARG A 128 10.46 7.37 10.14
C ARG A 128 9.07 7.71 9.59
N PHE A 129 8.01 7.51 10.35
CA PHE A 129 6.64 7.80 9.93
C PHE A 129 6.34 9.31 9.95
N ILE A 130 6.95 10.04 10.88
CA ILE A 130 6.88 11.51 10.95
C ILE A 130 7.62 12.11 9.74
N GLN A 131 8.86 11.66 9.50
CA GLN A 131 9.67 12.10 8.38
C GLN A 131 9.03 11.78 7.01
N ALA A 132 8.40 10.61 6.89
CA ALA A 132 7.63 10.21 5.72
C ALA A 132 6.46 11.17 5.43
N PHE A 133 5.73 11.56 6.48
CA PHE A 133 4.61 12.49 6.38
C PHE A 133 5.07 13.90 6.00
N GLU A 134 6.14 14.39 6.61
CA GLU A 134 6.73 15.70 6.31
C GLU A 134 7.29 15.79 4.90
N THR A 135 7.89 14.72 4.38
CA THR A 135 8.40 14.67 3.00
C THR A 135 7.25 14.66 1.99
N TYR A 136 6.15 13.97 2.31
CA TYR A 136 4.94 13.91 1.49
C TYR A 136 4.18 15.24 1.43
N LYS A 137 4.30 16.10 2.47
CA LYS A 137 3.69 17.43 2.49
C LYS A 137 4.07 18.32 1.28
N LYS A 138 5.17 18.01 0.60
CA LYS A 138 5.73 18.88 -0.44
C LYS A 138 5.00 18.81 -1.78
N ASN A 139 4.27 17.73 -2.10
CA ASN A 139 3.54 17.59 -3.36
C ASN A 139 2.32 16.65 -3.19
N THR A 140 1.13 17.07 -3.66
CA THR A 140 -0.11 16.27 -3.87
C THR A 140 -0.90 15.79 -2.63
N TYR A 141 -1.83 16.63 -2.17
CA TYR A 141 -2.79 16.29 -1.10
C TYR A 141 -4.16 15.79 -1.59
N THR A 142 -4.39 15.70 -2.90
CA THR A 142 -5.72 15.39 -3.45
C THR A 142 -6.05 13.91 -3.54
N GLU A 143 -5.09 12.98 -3.37
CA GLU A 143 -5.36 11.55 -3.57
C GLU A 143 -4.59 10.67 -2.58
N TRP A 144 -5.19 10.42 -1.42
CA TRP A 144 -4.66 9.51 -0.41
C TRP A 144 -4.94 8.07 -0.85
N LYS A 145 -4.03 7.49 -1.65
CA LYS A 145 -4.14 6.09 -2.11
C LYS A 145 -3.41 5.16 -1.15
N ASN A 146 -4.08 4.06 -0.78
CA ASN A 146 -3.53 3.01 0.08
C ASN A 146 -2.12 2.60 -0.35
N VAL A 147 -1.14 2.78 0.54
CA VAL A 147 0.24 2.35 0.29
C VAL A 147 0.34 0.89 0.70
N LYS A 148 0.44 -0.03 -0.26
CA LYS A 148 0.88 -1.39 0.03
C LYS A 148 2.29 -1.63 -0.43
N GLY A 149 2.98 -2.44 0.37
CA GLY A 149 4.42 -2.65 0.33
C GLY A 149 5.00 -2.91 -1.04
N LEU A 150 6.29 -2.64 -1.15
CA LEU A 150 7.04 -2.68 -2.39
C LEU A 150 6.91 -4.03 -3.10
N GLN A 151 6.65 -3.97 -4.39
CA GLN A 151 6.50 -5.10 -5.31
C GLN A 151 7.66 -5.09 -6.29
N VAL A 152 8.17 -6.27 -6.64
CA VAL A 152 9.13 -6.40 -7.74
C VAL A 152 8.35 -6.67 -9.03
N HIS A 153 8.49 -5.74 -9.97
CA HIS A 153 7.90 -5.79 -11.29
C HIS A 153 8.92 -6.32 -12.31
N HIS A 154 8.47 -7.20 -13.20
CA HIS A 154 9.26 -7.71 -14.33
C HIS A 154 9.04 -6.81 -15.55
N LYS A 155 10.12 -6.25 -16.11
CA LYS A 155 10.08 -5.41 -17.31
C LYS A 155 9.80 -6.20 -18.59
N TYR A 156 10.04 -7.51 -18.57
CA TYR A 156 9.67 -8.45 -19.60
C TYR A 156 9.52 -9.85 -18.99
N TYR A 157 8.81 -10.73 -19.68
CA TYR A 157 8.81 -12.16 -19.41
C TYR A 157 9.54 -12.89 -20.52
N GLN A 158 10.33 -13.90 -20.18
CA GLN A 158 11.06 -14.73 -21.13
C GLN A 158 10.59 -16.18 -21.00
N VAL A 159 10.26 -16.79 -22.14
CA VAL A 159 9.77 -18.18 -22.18
C VAL A 159 10.81 -19.12 -21.57
N GLY A 160 10.36 -19.91 -20.60
CA GLY A 160 11.19 -20.90 -19.89
C GLY A 160 12.00 -20.35 -18.73
N ALA A 161 12.03 -19.03 -18.52
CA ALA A 161 12.76 -18.42 -17.41
C ALA A 161 11.94 -18.44 -16.10
N MET A 162 12.57 -18.91 -15.03
CA MET A 162 12.06 -18.83 -13.67
C MET A 162 12.19 -17.39 -13.14
N PRO A 163 11.33 -16.94 -12.19
CA PRO A 163 11.35 -15.57 -11.68
C PRO A 163 12.71 -15.09 -11.17
N TRP A 164 13.54 -15.98 -10.60
CA TRP A 164 14.85 -15.64 -10.05
C TRP A 164 15.99 -15.62 -11.09
N GLU A 165 15.78 -16.15 -12.29
CA GLU A 165 16.80 -16.23 -13.35
C GLU A 165 16.99 -14.92 -14.11
N TYR A 166 16.08 -13.96 -13.92
CA TYR A 166 16.15 -12.68 -14.61
C TYR A 166 17.36 -11.85 -14.13
N PRO A 167 18.07 -11.18 -15.05
CA PRO A 167 19.10 -10.23 -14.65
C PRO A 167 18.46 -9.09 -13.86
N ASP A 168 19.21 -8.52 -12.91
CA ASP A 168 18.69 -7.49 -12.02
C ASP A 168 18.05 -6.32 -12.80
N GLY A 169 18.66 -5.90 -13.92
CA GLY A 169 18.14 -4.83 -14.78
C GLY A 169 16.74 -5.09 -15.36
N ALA A 170 16.31 -6.34 -15.44
CA ALA A 170 14.96 -6.73 -15.87
C ALA A 170 13.90 -6.61 -14.77
N LEU A 171 14.31 -6.33 -13.53
CA LEU A 171 13.45 -6.25 -12.37
C LEU A 171 13.50 -4.85 -11.75
N THR A 172 12.37 -4.37 -11.23
CA THR A 172 12.27 -3.04 -10.63
C THR A 172 11.32 -3.01 -9.45
N THR A 173 11.68 -2.27 -8.41
CA THR A 173 10.86 -2.14 -7.20
C THR A 173 9.87 -0.98 -7.32
N LEU A 174 8.57 -1.26 -7.18
CA LEU A 174 7.50 -0.28 -7.26
C LEU A 174 6.54 -0.40 -6.08
N CYS A 175 5.97 0.70 -5.61
CA CYS A 175 4.82 0.63 -4.69
C CYS A 175 3.58 0.12 -5.45
N TRP A 176 2.55 -0.34 -4.73
CA TRP A 176 1.33 -0.86 -5.34
C TRP A 176 0.70 0.13 -6.34
N TYR A 177 0.63 1.42 -6.02
CA TYR A 177 0.07 2.44 -6.91
C TYR A 177 0.86 2.60 -8.21
N CYS A 178 2.17 2.83 -8.11
CA CYS A 178 3.02 2.96 -9.31
C CYS A 178 3.03 1.68 -10.14
N HIS A 179 2.93 0.52 -9.49
CA HIS A 179 2.84 -0.78 -10.16
C HIS A 179 1.52 -0.94 -10.93
N GLU A 180 0.40 -0.62 -10.29
CA GLU A 180 -0.92 -0.64 -10.93
C GLU A 180 -1.00 0.36 -12.09
N GLU A 181 -0.51 1.58 -11.87
CA GLU A 181 -0.49 2.64 -12.88
C GLU A 181 0.36 2.26 -14.10
N LEU A 182 1.51 1.61 -13.86
CA LEU A 182 2.34 1.06 -14.93
C LEU A 182 1.54 0.06 -15.78
N HIS A 183 0.78 -0.85 -15.15
CA HIS A 183 -0.05 -1.82 -15.87
C HIS A 183 -1.26 -1.20 -16.58
N LYS A 184 -1.82 -0.12 -16.04
CA LYS A 184 -2.90 0.62 -16.73
C LYS A 184 -2.40 1.28 -18.02
N ASN A 185 -1.16 1.76 -18.01
CA ASN A 185 -0.60 2.55 -19.11
C ASN A 185 0.34 1.78 -20.04
N SER A 186 0.67 0.52 -19.71
CA SER A 186 1.58 -0.28 -20.52
C SER A 186 1.34 -1.79 -20.38
N LYS A 187 1.76 -2.54 -21.38
CA LYS A 187 1.81 -4.00 -21.35
C LYS A 187 3.24 -4.48 -21.23
N VAL A 188 3.42 -5.63 -20.56
CA VAL A 188 4.75 -6.21 -20.37
C VAL A 188 5.10 -7.09 -21.57
N PRO A 189 6.22 -6.86 -22.26
CA PRO A 189 6.64 -7.66 -23.40
C PRO A 189 7.00 -9.09 -23.00
N VAL A 190 6.79 -10.01 -23.94
CA VAL A 190 7.15 -11.42 -23.84
C VAL A 190 8.22 -11.72 -24.88
N LEU A 191 9.30 -12.34 -24.43
CA LEU A 191 10.45 -12.73 -25.23
C LEU A 191 10.51 -14.24 -25.38
N ASP A 192 10.98 -14.71 -26.53
CA ASP A 192 11.37 -16.11 -26.71
C ASP A 192 12.65 -16.44 -25.93
N ARG A 193 13.06 -17.72 -25.98
CA ARG A 193 14.29 -18.21 -25.33
C ARG A 193 15.58 -17.55 -25.82
N TRP A 194 15.55 -16.85 -26.95
CA TRP A 194 16.70 -16.17 -27.55
C TRP A 194 16.67 -14.65 -27.32
N GLY A 195 15.62 -14.14 -26.64
CA GLY A 195 15.47 -12.72 -26.31
C GLY A 195 14.71 -11.91 -27.36
N ASN A 196 14.15 -12.52 -28.40
CA ASN A 196 13.34 -11.78 -29.38
C ASN A 196 11.92 -11.57 -28.86
N LYS A 197 11.37 -10.37 -29.05
CA LYS A 197 9.97 -10.07 -28.67
C LYS A 197 9.01 -10.87 -29.54
N ILE A 198 8.19 -11.70 -28.89
CA ILE A 198 7.15 -12.53 -29.54
C ILE A 198 5.73 -12.08 -29.20
N GLY A 199 5.58 -11.16 -28.25
CA GLY A 199 4.28 -10.65 -27.87
C GLY A 199 4.33 -9.77 -26.63
N GLU A 200 3.18 -9.61 -26.00
CA GLU A 200 2.97 -8.87 -24.76
C GLU A 200 1.92 -9.60 -23.94
N TYR A 201 2.06 -9.59 -22.62
CA TYR A 201 1.04 -10.15 -21.75
C TYR A 201 -0.14 -9.20 -21.57
N THR A 202 -1.32 -9.80 -21.51
CA THR A 202 -2.58 -9.13 -21.26
C THR A 202 -2.84 -9.13 -19.76
N ASN A 203 -2.98 -7.93 -19.18
CA ASN A 203 -3.30 -7.80 -17.76
C ASN A 203 -4.65 -8.46 -17.44
N CYS A 204 -4.74 -9.09 -16.28
CA CYS A 204 -5.98 -9.65 -15.76
C CYS A 204 -7.10 -8.60 -15.77
N SER A 205 -8.23 -8.90 -16.41
CA SER A 205 -9.34 -7.94 -16.56
C SER A 205 -9.96 -7.45 -15.25
N ARG A 206 -9.72 -8.15 -14.13
CA ARG A 206 -10.22 -7.78 -12.79
C ARG A 206 -9.22 -6.98 -11.97
N CYS A 207 -7.97 -7.40 -11.88
CA CYS A 207 -6.95 -6.75 -11.04
C CYS A 207 -5.95 -5.90 -11.81
N HIS A 208 -6.10 -5.83 -13.14
CA HIS A 208 -5.24 -5.04 -14.03
C HIS A 208 -3.75 -5.30 -13.81
N GLY A 209 -3.34 -6.58 -13.64
CA GLY A 209 -1.93 -6.93 -13.43
C GLY A 209 -1.44 -6.86 -11.97
N ALA A 210 -2.25 -6.35 -11.03
CA ALA A 210 -1.83 -6.26 -9.63
C ALA A 210 -1.72 -7.63 -8.94
N GLY A 211 -2.60 -8.59 -9.30
CA GLY A 211 -2.65 -9.94 -8.74
C GLY A 211 -3.28 -10.04 -7.34
N VAL A 212 -3.32 -8.93 -6.60
CA VAL A 212 -3.89 -8.81 -5.26
C VAL A 212 -4.66 -7.50 -5.13
N PHE A 213 -5.66 -7.50 -4.25
CA PHE A 213 -6.44 -6.37 -3.78
C PHE A 213 -6.08 -6.09 -2.33
N PRO A 214 -5.28 -5.03 -2.09
CA PRO A 214 -4.94 -4.55 -0.77
C PRO A 214 -6.06 -4.59 0.28
N GLU A 215 -7.18 -3.99 -0.04
CA GLU A 215 -8.37 -3.84 0.79
C GLU A 215 -8.89 -5.19 1.33
N PHE A 216 -8.69 -6.28 0.59
CA PHE A 216 -9.14 -7.61 0.98
C PHE A 216 -8.04 -8.48 1.62
N SER A 217 -6.94 -7.91 2.13
CA SER A 217 -5.85 -8.72 2.72
C SER A 217 -6.25 -9.62 3.89
N HIS A 218 -7.36 -9.31 4.57
CA HIS A 218 -7.92 -10.14 5.63
C HIS A 218 -8.66 -11.38 5.09
N VAL A 219 -8.96 -11.43 3.80
CA VAL A 219 -9.59 -12.57 3.11
C VAL A 219 -8.59 -13.16 2.12
N GLN A 220 -8.06 -14.34 2.43
CA GLN A 220 -7.08 -15.05 1.57
C GLN A 220 -5.93 -14.14 1.09
N SER A 221 -5.41 -13.29 1.99
CA SER A 221 -4.32 -12.36 1.68
C SER A 221 -4.63 -11.37 0.55
N GLY A 222 -5.91 -11.18 0.21
CA GLY A 222 -6.37 -10.27 -0.83
C GLY A 222 -6.08 -10.76 -2.24
N ILE A 223 -5.83 -12.05 -2.45
CA ILE A 223 -5.54 -12.57 -3.78
C ILE A 223 -6.68 -12.29 -4.75
N CYS A 224 -6.36 -11.89 -5.99
CA CYS A 224 -7.39 -11.66 -7.00
C CYS A 224 -8.04 -13.00 -7.36
N PHE A 225 -9.30 -13.23 -6.97
CA PHE A 225 -9.99 -14.50 -7.21
C PHE A 225 -10.22 -14.85 -8.68
N ARG A 226 -10.11 -13.87 -9.60
CA ARG A 226 -10.19 -14.16 -11.04
C ARG A 226 -8.91 -14.81 -11.55
N CYS A 227 -7.75 -14.18 -11.29
CA CYS A 227 -6.47 -14.68 -11.80
C CYS A 227 -5.71 -15.57 -10.81
N ASN A 228 -6.23 -15.72 -9.59
CA ASN A 228 -5.59 -16.43 -8.49
C ASN A 228 -4.12 -16.02 -8.30
N GLY A 229 -3.87 -14.70 -8.36
CA GLY A 229 -2.54 -14.11 -8.23
C GLY A 229 -1.65 -14.15 -9.48
N ALA A 230 -2.12 -14.73 -10.60
CA ALA A 230 -1.32 -14.88 -11.83
C ALA A 230 -1.04 -13.56 -12.56
N LYS A 231 -1.79 -12.49 -12.28
CA LYS A 231 -1.66 -11.13 -12.84
C LYS A 231 -2.01 -10.98 -14.34
N TYR A 232 -1.70 -11.97 -15.18
CA TYR A 232 -1.92 -11.91 -16.63
C TYR A 232 -2.81 -13.05 -17.12
N GLU A 233 -3.52 -12.82 -18.24
CA GLU A 233 -4.44 -13.78 -18.85
C GLU A 233 -3.71 -15.02 -19.36
N GLU A 234 -2.53 -14.84 -19.95
CA GLU A 234 -1.72 -15.90 -20.54
C GLU A 234 -1.12 -16.83 -19.47
N LEU A 235 -1.12 -16.42 -18.20
CA LEU A 235 -0.65 -17.22 -17.06
C LEU A 235 -1.78 -17.97 -16.34
N LEU A 236 -3.03 -17.91 -16.84
CA LEU A 236 -4.17 -18.62 -16.27
C LEU A 236 -4.27 -20.08 -16.72
N THR A 237 -3.73 -20.40 -17.90
CA THR A 237 -4.01 -21.62 -18.65
C THR A 237 -2.82 -22.58 -18.79
N ILE A 238 -1.74 -22.36 -18.04
CA ILE A 238 -0.64 -23.34 -18.00
C ILE A 238 -1.09 -24.51 -17.12
N ASN A 239 -1.80 -25.45 -17.76
CA ASN A 239 -2.07 -26.81 -17.27
C ASN A 239 -0.80 -27.64 -17.29
#